data_AF-A7NIW8-F1
#
_entry.id   AF-A7NIW8-F1
#
_cell.length_a   1.000
_cell.length_b   1.000
_cell.length_c   1.000
_cell.angle_alpha   90.00
_cell.angle_beta   90.00
_cell.angle_gamma   90.00
#
_symmetry.space_group_name_H-M   'P 1'
#
loop_
_entity.id
_entity.type
_entity.pdbx_description
1 polymer ?
#
loop_
_entity_poly.entity_id
_entity_poly.type
_entity_poly.pdbx_seq_one_letter_code
_entity_poly.pdbx_strand_id
1 'polypeptide(L)'
;MPRPQRASTLRNHILRDRLRPERAGVHALTLVLVVLALWMMASFVGQIMTGAQLEQRRAALIAENARIEATNRALLDQVEYAESPAYAEQIAREQLGLAAEGDTVVLPTFADRPDGKATPTPIALPAPTPQLNWRAWIQALTASDDAP
;
A
#
# COMPACT_ATOMS: atom_id res chain seq x y z
N MET A 1 -102.54 -34.04 -23.24
CA MET A 1 -102.24 -33.24 -22.03
C MET A 1 -100.91 -33.69 -21.46
N PRO A 2 -99.86 -32.87 -21.47
CA PRO A 2 -98.60 -33.17 -20.79
C PRO A 2 -98.59 -32.51 -19.40
N ARG A 3 -98.10 -33.20 -18.37
CA ARG A 3 -97.58 -32.53 -17.18
C ARG A 3 -96.19 -33.06 -16.82
N PRO A 4 -95.27 -32.15 -16.47
CA PRO A 4 -93.86 -32.44 -16.35
C PRO A 4 -93.49 -32.72 -14.88
N GLN A 5 -92.40 -33.46 -14.68
CA GLN A 5 -91.37 -33.13 -13.68
C GLN A 5 -90.25 -34.17 -13.77
N ARG A 6 -89.18 -33.79 -14.48
CA ARG A 6 -87.88 -34.45 -14.42
C ARG A 6 -86.89 -33.48 -13.79
N ALA A 7 -86.01 -34.07 -12.99
CA ALA A 7 -84.65 -33.63 -12.68
C ALA A 7 -84.49 -32.42 -11.73
N SER A 8 -84.37 -32.71 -10.44
CA SER A 8 -83.66 -31.86 -9.47
C SER A 8 -82.81 -32.71 -8.52
N THR A 9 -81.95 -33.54 -9.08
CA THR A 9 -80.83 -34.11 -8.31
C THR A 9 -79.72 -34.31 -9.30
N LEU A 10 -78.59 -33.62 -9.11
CA LEU A 10 -77.25 -33.83 -9.70
C LEU A 10 -76.58 -32.47 -9.95
N ARG A 11 -76.08 -31.83 -8.88
CA ARG A 11 -74.98 -30.88 -9.02
C ARG A 11 -74.30 -30.61 -7.69
N ASN A 12 -73.63 -31.63 -7.14
CA ASN A 12 -72.75 -31.41 -5.98
C ASN A 12 -71.57 -32.39 -5.97
N HIS A 13 -70.84 -32.46 -7.09
CA HIS A 13 -69.73 -33.42 -7.25
C HIS A 13 -68.43 -32.76 -7.72
N ILE A 14 -68.47 -31.51 -8.21
CA ILE A 14 -67.32 -30.88 -8.91
C ILE A 14 -66.31 -30.21 -7.95
N LEU A 15 -66.59 -30.16 -6.65
CA LEU A 15 -65.71 -29.48 -5.67
C LEU A 15 -64.75 -30.42 -4.92
N ARG A 16 -64.81 -31.75 -5.11
CA ARG A 16 -64.01 -32.72 -4.34
C ARG A 16 -62.77 -33.29 -5.02
N ASP A 17 -62.44 -32.86 -6.24
CA ASP A 17 -61.27 -33.39 -6.97
C ASP A 17 -59.99 -32.56 -6.84
N ARG A 18 -60.00 -31.43 -6.12
CA ARG A 18 -58.85 -30.50 -6.12
C ARG A 18 -57.70 -30.85 -5.17
N LEU A 19 -57.81 -31.90 -4.37
CA LEU A 19 -56.76 -32.29 -3.43
C LEU A 19 -56.65 -33.81 -3.41
N ARG A 20 -56.11 -34.40 -4.48
CA ARG A 20 -55.59 -35.76 -4.43
C ARG A 20 -54.33 -35.72 -3.54
N PRO A 21 -54.39 -36.23 -2.29
CA PRO A 21 -53.35 -36.03 -1.29
C PRO A 21 -52.03 -36.71 -1.68
N GLU A 22 -52.08 -37.74 -2.54
CA GLU A 22 -50.90 -38.49 -2.95
C GLU A 22 -49.90 -37.68 -3.78
N ARG A 23 -50.36 -36.75 -4.62
CA ARG A 23 -49.47 -35.90 -5.43
C ARG A 23 -49.06 -34.63 -4.68
N ALA A 24 -49.94 -34.10 -3.83
CA ALA A 24 -49.64 -32.94 -3.00
C ALA A 24 -48.49 -33.21 -2.00
N GLY A 25 -48.43 -34.42 -1.43
CA GLY A 25 -47.32 -34.84 -0.57
C GLY A 25 -45.98 -34.89 -1.29
N VAL A 26 -45.95 -35.42 -2.53
CA VAL A 26 -44.73 -35.45 -3.35
C VAL A 26 -44.27 -34.05 -3.72
N HIS A 27 -45.18 -33.16 -4.12
CA HIS A 27 -44.84 -31.76 -4.43
C HIS A 27 -44.28 -31.02 -3.22
N ALA A 28 -44.90 -31.19 -2.04
CA ALA A 28 -44.39 -30.62 -0.79
C ALA A 28 -43.00 -31.16 -0.44
N LEU A 29 -42.78 -32.47 -0.58
CA LEU A 29 -41.47 -33.09 -0.35
C LEU A 29 -40.40 -32.57 -1.31
N THR A 30 -40.70 -32.46 -2.61
CA THR A 30 -39.77 -31.86 -3.59
C THR A 30 -39.47 -30.41 -3.26
N LEU A 31 -40.46 -29.62 -2.82
CA LEU A 31 -40.25 -28.21 -2.49
C LEU A 31 -39.34 -28.06 -1.26
N VAL A 32 -39.53 -28.89 -0.24
CA VAL A 32 -38.63 -28.96 0.92
C VAL A 32 -37.22 -29.35 0.49
N LEU A 33 -37.08 -30.36 -0.38
CA LEU A 33 -35.77 -30.81 -0.87
C LEU A 33 -35.05 -29.72 -1.67
N VAL A 34 -35.78 -28.98 -2.52
CA VAL A 34 -35.23 -27.86 -3.29
C VAL A 34 -34.79 -26.72 -2.37
N VAL A 35 -35.60 -26.37 -1.38
CA VAL A 35 -35.24 -25.34 -0.39
C VAL A 35 -34.00 -25.76 0.40
N LEU A 36 -33.91 -27.02 0.83
CA LEU A 36 -32.75 -27.55 1.53
C LEU A 36 -31.50 -27.52 0.64
N ALA A 37 -31.62 -27.91 -0.63
CA ALA A 37 -30.53 -27.88 -1.60
C ALA A 37 -30.03 -26.44 -1.84
N LEU A 38 -30.94 -25.48 -2.00
CA LEU A 38 -30.60 -24.06 -2.14
C LEU A 38 -29.91 -23.51 -0.88
N TRP A 39 -30.40 -23.89 0.30
CA TRP A 39 -29.79 -23.49 1.56
C TRP A 39 -28.37 -24.05 1.73
N MET A 40 -28.16 -25.32 1.41
CA MET A 40 -26.82 -25.93 1.39
C MET A 40 -25.89 -25.24 0.39
N MET A 41 -26.37 -24.94 -0.82
CA MET A 41 -25.58 -24.25 -1.84
C MET A 41 -25.13 -22.87 -1.34
N ALA A 42 -26.05 -22.09 -0.76
CA ALA A 42 -25.73 -20.77 -0.20
C ALA A 42 -24.72 -20.86 0.95
N SER A 43 -24.89 -21.83 1.85
CA SER A 43 -23.97 -22.08 2.96
C SER A 43 -22.56 -22.41 2.46
N PHE A 44 -22.46 -23.29 1.45
CA PHE A 44 -21.19 -23.70 0.86
C PHE A 44 -20.44 -22.54 0.21
N VAL A 45 -21.15 -21.66 -0.51
CA VAL A 45 -20.55 -20.45 -1.11
C VAL A 45 -20.02 -19.51 -0.03
N GLY A 46 -20.78 -19.30 1.06
CA GLY A 46 -20.35 -18.48 2.20
C GLY A 46 -19.09 -19.04 2.87
N GLN A 47 -19.02 -20.37 3.02
CA GLN A 47 -17.90 -21.04 3.66
C GLN A 47 -16.61 -20.98 2.82
N ILE A 48 -16.70 -21.11 1.49
CA ILE A 48 -15.56 -20.96 0.57
C ILE A 48 -15.01 -19.52 0.62
N MET A 49 -15.90 -18.52 0.53
CA MET A 49 -15.50 -17.11 0.61
C MET A 49 -14.82 -16.78 1.94
N THR A 50 -15.34 -17.32 3.05
CA THR A 50 -14.78 -17.10 4.38
C THR A 50 -13.40 -17.74 4.53
N GLY A 51 -13.20 -18.95 4.01
CA GLY A 51 -11.90 -19.63 4.05
C GLY A 51 -10.81 -18.87 3.31
N ALA A 52 -11.10 -18.37 2.10
CA ALA A 52 -10.15 -17.59 1.32
C ALA A 52 -9.77 -16.26 1.99
N GLN A 53 -10.74 -15.54 2.54
CA GLN A 53 -10.47 -14.29 3.27
C GLN A 53 -9.66 -14.54 4.54
N LEU A 54 -9.89 -15.65 5.24
CA LEU A 54 -9.17 -15.97 6.46
C LEU A 54 -7.70 -16.29 6.17
N GLU A 55 -7.42 -17.02 5.09
CA GLU A 55 -6.04 -17.31 4.68
C GLU A 55 -5.30 -16.05 4.22
N GLN A 56 -5.97 -15.16 3.46
CA GLN A 56 -5.38 -13.87 3.08
C GLN A 56 -5.05 -13.01 4.31
N ARG A 57 -5.96 -12.93 5.30
CA ARG A 57 -5.71 -12.21 6.55
C ARG A 57 -4.56 -12.84 7.33
N ARG A 58 -4.49 -14.17 7.39
CA ARG A 58 -3.39 -14.89 8.03
C ARG A 58 -2.06 -14.57 7.37
N ALA A 59 -1.98 -14.63 6.05
CA ALA A 59 -0.77 -14.31 5.30
C ALA A 59 -0.34 -12.85 5.52
N ALA A 60 -1.29 -11.91 5.51
CA ALA A 60 -1.01 -10.51 5.79
C ALA A 60 -0.46 -10.28 7.21
N LEU A 61 -1.04 -10.94 8.21
CA LEU A 61 -0.57 -10.85 9.60
C LEU A 61 0.83 -11.44 9.78
N ILE A 62 1.13 -12.56 9.11
CA ILE A 62 2.47 -13.16 9.14
C ILE A 62 3.51 -12.21 8.51
N ALA A 63 3.17 -11.62 7.36
CA ALA A 63 4.04 -10.66 6.69
C ALA A 63 4.30 -9.42 7.54
N GLU A 64 3.25 -8.89 8.18
CA GLU A 64 3.37 -7.73 9.07
C GLU A 64 4.21 -8.04 10.31
N ASN A 65 4.03 -9.22 10.90
CA ASN A 65 4.85 -9.63 12.04
C ASN A 65 6.33 -9.75 11.65
N ALA A 66 6.63 -10.39 10.51
CA ALA A 66 8.00 -10.48 10.00
C ALA A 66 8.62 -9.09 9.75
N ARG A 67 7.85 -8.13 9.25
CA ARG A 67 8.28 -6.74 9.06
C ARG A 67 8.60 -6.07 10.40
N ILE A 68 7.73 -6.22 11.39
CA ILE A 68 7.91 -5.67 12.74
C ILE A 68 9.14 -6.29 13.40
N GLU A 69 9.32 -7.60 13.34
CA GLU A 69 10.50 -8.27 13.89
C GLU A 69 11.80 -7.80 13.24
N ALA A 70 11.83 -7.67 11.91
CA ALA A 70 13.00 -7.16 11.20
C ALA A 70 13.32 -5.72 11.62
N THR A 71 12.28 -4.88 11.80
CA THR A 71 12.43 -3.49 12.24
C THR A 71 12.94 -3.45 13.68
N ASN A 72 12.41 -4.30 14.55
CA ASN A 72 12.83 -4.40 15.94
C ASN A 72 14.30 -4.80 16.05
N ARG A 73 14.74 -5.82 15.32
CA ARG A 73 16.18 -6.21 15.28
C ARG A 73 17.06 -5.06 14.82
N ALA A 74 16.71 -4.40 13.72
CA ALA A 74 17.48 -3.26 13.22
C ALA A 74 17.54 -2.09 14.21
N LEU A 75 16.49 -1.87 15.01
CA LEU A 75 16.48 -0.86 16.06
C LEU A 75 17.33 -1.28 17.27
N LEU A 76 17.29 -2.56 17.65
CA LEU A 76 18.13 -3.09 18.71
C LEU A 76 19.61 -2.97 18.36
N ASP A 77 20.00 -3.31 17.12
CA ASP A 77 21.37 -3.18 16.64
C ASP A 77 21.84 -1.71 16.69
N GLN A 78 20.96 -0.75 16.36
CA GLN A 78 21.26 0.68 16.46
C GLN A 78 21.42 1.15 17.90
N VAL A 79 20.57 0.65 18.81
CA VAL A 79 20.69 0.96 20.24
C VAL A 79 22.00 0.41 20.79
N GLU A 80 22.34 -0.85 20.47
CA GLU A 80 23.59 -1.47 20.89
C GLU A 80 24.81 -0.68 20.38
N TYR A 81 24.78 -0.24 19.11
CA TYR A 81 25.82 0.62 18.57
C TYR A 81 25.90 1.97 19.30
N ALA A 82 24.76 2.61 19.55
CA ALA A 82 24.71 3.90 20.24
C ALA A 82 25.17 3.82 21.70
N GLU A 83 24.96 2.68 22.37
CA GLU A 83 25.46 2.42 23.72
C GLU A 83 26.95 1.99 23.74
N SER A 84 27.52 1.67 22.58
CA SER A 84 28.89 1.18 22.49
C SER A 84 29.93 2.26 22.81
N PRO A 85 31.10 1.89 23.36
CA PRO A 85 32.21 2.83 23.60
C PRO A 85 32.71 3.50 22.32
N ALA A 86 32.62 2.81 21.18
CA ALA A 86 33.05 3.34 19.88
C ALA A 86 32.20 4.55 19.45
N TYR A 87 30.88 4.50 19.70
CA TYR A 87 30.01 5.64 19.43
C TYR A 87 30.29 6.81 20.38
N ALA A 88 30.54 6.53 21.66
CA ALA A 88 30.94 7.57 22.62
C ALA A 88 32.25 8.27 22.20
N GLU A 89 33.24 7.51 21.71
CA GLU A 89 34.49 8.05 21.18
C GLU A 89 34.26 8.86 19.89
N GLN A 90 33.41 8.38 18.99
CA GLN A 90 33.05 9.11 17.77
C GLN A 90 32.46 10.47 18.11
N ILE A 91 31.49 10.53 19.03
CA ILE A 91 30.89 11.79 19.49
C ILE A 91 31.95 12.69 20.16
N ALA A 92 32.83 12.12 20.97
CA ALA A 92 33.91 12.87 21.62
C ALA A 92 34.83 13.54 20.59
N ARG A 93 35.23 12.82 19.54
CA ARG A 93 36.12 13.35 18.48
C ARG A 93 35.42 14.31 17.54
N GLU A 94 34.23 13.96 17.06
CA GLU A 94 33.54 14.70 15.99
C GLU A 94 32.77 15.92 16.50
N GLN A 95 32.05 15.77 17.61
CA GLN A 95 31.17 16.84 18.11
C GLN A 95 31.82 17.67 19.22
N LEU A 96 32.62 17.03 20.08
CA LEU A 96 33.24 17.71 21.22
C LEU A 96 34.68 18.13 20.94
N GLY A 97 35.29 17.66 19.84
CA GLY A 97 36.69 17.95 19.51
C GLY A 97 37.68 17.45 20.55
N LEU A 98 37.27 16.46 21.36
CA LEU A 98 38.07 15.87 22.42
C LEU A 98 38.98 14.79 21.84
N ALA A 99 40.23 14.77 22.30
CA ALA A 99 41.19 13.71 22.00
C ALA A 99 41.21 12.68 23.14
N ALA A 100 41.51 11.42 22.80
CA ALA A 100 41.64 10.36 23.81
C ALA A 100 42.88 10.60 24.69
N GLU A 101 42.90 9.96 25.87
CA GLU A 101 44.05 10.05 26.76
C GLU A 101 45.28 9.40 26.10
N GLY A 102 46.32 10.21 25.86
CA GLY A 102 47.53 9.81 25.12
C GLY A 102 47.58 10.22 23.65
N ASP A 103 46.51 10.77 23.07
CA ASP A 103 46.53 11.32 21.71
C ASP A 103 47.32 12.65 21.65
N THR A 104 48.09 12.85 20.58
CA THR A 104 48.84 14.10 20.34
C THR A 104 47.95 15.09 19.58
N VAL A 105 47.53 16.16 20.25
CA VAL A 105 46.71 17.22 19.65
C VAL A 105 47.60 18.17 18.84
N VAL A 106 47.43 18.17 17.51
CA VAL A 106 48.12 19.10 16.61
C VAL A 106 47.21 20.30 16.36
N LEU A 107 47.58 21.47 16.89
CA LEU A 107 46.93 22.75 16.54
C LEU A 107 47.64 23.34 15.32
N PRO A 108 46.97 23.46 14.16
CA PRO A 108 47.52 24.15 13.01
C PRO A 108 47.62 25.64 13.35
N THR A 109 48.82 26.10 13.69
CA THR A 109 49.14 27.53 13.72
C THR A 109 49.45 27.95 12.28
N PHE A 110 48.55 28.74 11.70
CA PHE A 110 48.85 29.44 10.47
C PHE A 110 49.75 30.61 10.84
N ALA A 111 50.99 30.60 10.34
CA ALA A 111 51.83 31.77 10.43
C ALA A 111 51.08 32.95 9.80
N ASP A 112 51.00 34.07 10.52
CA ASP A 112 50.52 35.34 9.97
C ASP A 112 51.26 35.56 8.67
N ARG A 113 50.52 35.47 7.56
CA ARG A 113 51.05 35.74 6.23
C ARG A 113 51.46 37.21 6.29
N PRO A 114 52.75 37.56 6.14
CA PRO A 114 53.13 38.96 6.09
C PRO A 114 52.30 39.61 4.97
N ASP A 115 51.67 40.74 5.31
CA ASP A 115 50.79 41.54 4.48
C ASP A 115 51.51 41.95 3.19
N GLY A 116 51.57 41.04 2.22
CA GLY A 116 52.60 41.12 1.18
C GLY A 116 52.33 40.27 -0.05
N LYS A 117 51.12 39.75 -0.20
CA LYS A 117 50.61 39.40 -1.53
C LYS A 117 49.35 40.19 -1.74
N ALA A 118 49.48 41.23 -2.57
CA ALA A 118 48.36 41.88 -3.22
C ALA A 118 47.35 40.81 -3.60
N THR A 119 46.16 40.88 -3.02
CA THR A 119 44.98 40.26 -3.62
C THR A 119 45.03 40.70 -5.09
N PRO A 120 45.16 39.78 -6.06
CA PRO A 120 45.04 40.20 -7.45
C PRO A 120 43.71 40.92 -7.53
N THR A 121 43.74 42.23 -7.80
CA THR A 121 42.52 42.99 -8.06
C THR A 121 41.77 42.17 -9.08
N PRO A 122 40.57 41.65 -8.76
CA PRO A 122 39.81 40.90 -9.74
C PRO A 122 39.64 41.83 -10.93
N ILE A 123 40.26 41.48 -12.06
CA ILE A 123 39.95 42.14 -13.32
C ILE A 123 38.45 41.94 -13.44
N ALA A 124 37.68 43.03 -13.37
CA ALA A 124 36.24 42.95 -13.52
C ALA A 124 35.99 42.32 -14.89
N LEU A 125 35.58 41.05 -14.91
CA LEU A 125 35.02 40.47 -16.12
C LEU A 125 33.84 41.38 -16.50
N PRO A 126 33.71 41.78 -17.78
CA PRO A 126 32.53 42.51 -18.21
C PRO A 126 31.31 41.71 -17.76
N ALA A 127 30.44 42.34 -16.98
CA ALA A 127 29.22 41.68 -16.51
C ALA A 127 28.48 41.16 -17.75
N PRO A 128 28.16 39.85 -17.83
CA PRO A 128 27.35 39.36 -18.93
C PRO A 128 26.03 40.13 -18.89
N THR A 129 25.75 40.87 -19.96
CA THR A 129 24.46 41.56 -20.11
C THR A 129 23.34 40.55 -19.88
N PRO A 130 22.38 40.80 -18.98
CA PRO A 130 21.29 39.87 -18.72
C PRO A 130 20.44 39.73 -19.98
N GLN A 131 20.73 38.69 -20.77
CA GLN A 131 19.90 38.30 -21.91
C GLN A 131 18.82 37.37 -21.40
N LEU A 132 17.58 37.55 -21.89
CA LEU A 132 16.51 36.58 -21.67
C LEU A 132 16.97 35.21 -22.20
N ASN A 133 16.81 34.17 -21.38
CA ASN A 133 17.29 32.80 -21.66
C ASN A 133 16.97 32.30 -23.08
N TRP A 134 15.82 32.65 -23.66
CA TRP A 134 15.44 32.22 -25.01
C TRP A 134 16.34 32.78 -26.13
N ARG A 135 16.88 34.00 -25.98
CA ARG A 135 17.84 34.57 -26.95
C ARG A 135 19.16 33.81 -26.96
N ALA A 136 19.60 33.35 -25.79
CA ALA A 136 20.81 32.52 -25.67
C ALA A 136 20.65 31.18 -26.42
N TRP A 137 19.48 30.55 -26.30
CA TRP A 137 19.18 29.31 -27.04
C TRP A 137 19.15 29.50 -28.56
N ILE A 138 18.56 30.59 -29.05
CA ILE A 138 18.55 30.87 -30.50
C ILE A 138 19.97 31.10 -31.01
N GLN A 139 20.78 31.89 -30.31
CA GLN A 139 22.17 32.13 -30.70
C GLN A 139 23.00 30.83 -30.70
N ALA A 140 22.82 29.94 -29.73
CA ALA A 140 23.52 28.66 -29.72
C ALA A 140 23.13 27.76 -30.91
N LEU A 141 21.87 27.85 -31.37
CA LEU A 141 21.38 27.10 -32.52
C LEU A 141 21.78 27.71 -33.87
N THR A 142 22.11 29.01 -33.92
CA THR A 142 22.51 29.70 -35.15
C THR A 142 24.00 30.00 -35.26
N ALA A 143 24.74 30.05 -34.14
CA ALA A 143 26.18 30.32 -34.13
C ALA A 143 27.01 29.13 -34.65
N SER A 144 26.40 27.96 -34.81
CA SER A 144 27.00 26.79 -35.45
C SER A 144 27.15 26.92 -36.98
N ASP A 145 26.69 28.03 -37.59
CA ASP A 145 26.68 28.22 -39.05
C ASP A 145 27.75 29.21 -39.58
N ASP A 146 28.47 29.94 -38.70
CA ASP A 146 29.52 30.91 -39.08
C ASP A 146 30.92 30.43 -38.61
N ALA A 147 31.38 29.32 -39.17
CA ALA A 147 32.79 28.93 -39.13
C ALA A 147 33.36 28.79 -40.56
N PRO A 148 34.16 29.77 -41.02
CA PRO A 148 35.29 29.53 -41.91
C PRO A 148 36.57 29.20 -41.13
#